data_AF-A0A9X4G7A5-F1
#
_entry.id   AF-A0A9X4G7A5-F1
#
_cell.length_a   1.000
_cell.length_b   1.000
_cell.length_c   1.000
_cell.angle_alpha   90.00
_cell.angle_beta   90.00
_cell.angle_gamma   90.00
#
_symmetry.space_group_name_H-M   'P 1'
#
loop_
_entity.id
_entity.type
_entity.pdbx_description
1 polymer ?
#
loop_
_entity_poly.entity_id
_entity_poly.type
_entity_poly.pdbx_seq_one_letter_code
_entity_poly.pdbx_strand_id
1 'polypeptide(L)'
;QHREHDIDILEFTDVNYAEVKFRREDNDLVIFGYHDNDSVKMKYFYSHEDYQFDRLVFADRSLSRNELREQGMALFGTAGNDNIIDWGYNSVINADIGDDIIEAGKGDDTLIGGAGNDTLKGSYGSDTYIFSKGHGQDVIYEDSDTQHREHDIDILEFTDVNYAEVKFRREDNDLVIFGY
;
A
#
# COMPACT_ATOMS: atom_id res chain seq x y z
N GLN A 1 -18.89 -20.03 13.91
CA GLN A 1 -20.04 -20.18 12.98
C GLN A 1 -21.16 -19.17 13.30
N HIS A 2 -20.86 -17.86 13.46
CA HIS A 2 -21.90 -16.83 13.71
C HIS A 2 -21.82 -15.59 12.81
N ARG A 3 -20.88 -15.53 11.86
CA ARG A 3 -20.71 -14.37 10.97
C ARG A 3 -21.76 -14.20 9.87
N GLU A 4 -22.65 -15.18 9.65
CA GLU A 4 -23.65 -15.03 8.59
C GLU A 4 -24.77 -14.03 8.95
N HIS A 5 -24.79 -13.49 10.18
CA HIS A 5 -25.84 -12.57 10.64
C HIS A 5 -25.38 -11.31 11.36
N ASP A 6 -24.10 -11.14 11.68
CA ASP A 6 -23.57 -9.89 12.21
C ASP A 6 -22.83 -9.19 11.07
N ILE A 7 -23.34 -8.03 10.64
CA ILE A 7 -22.70 -7.20 9.62
C ILE A 7 -22.20 -5.96 10.35
N ASP A 8 -20.89 -5.91 10.57
CA ASP A 8 -20.26 -4.73 11.15
C ASP A 8 -20.13 -3.64 10.09
N ILE A 9 -20.78 -2.50 10.34
CA ILE A 9 -20.79 -1.34 9.45
C ILE A 9 -20.05 -0.20 10.12
N LEU A 10 -19.01 0.31 9.44
CA LEU A 10 -18.45 1.62 9.73
C LEU A 10 -18.98 2.62 8.71
N GLU A 11 -19.63 3.69 9.17
CA GLU A 11 -20.31 4.67 8.30
C GLU A 11 -19.82 6.09 8.57
N PHE A 12 -19.43 6.77 7.49
CA PHE A 12 -19.22 8.20 7.42
C PHE A 12 -20.35 8.84 6.61
N THR A 13 -21.14 9.71 7.25
CA THR A 13 -22.37 10.25 6.64
C THR A 13 -22.15 11.44 5.72
N ASP A 14 -21.00 12.11 5.84
CA ASP A 14 -20.68 13.38 5.20
C ASP A 14 -19.24 13.44 4.63
N VAL A 15 -18.58 12.29 4.55
CA VAL A 15 -17.23 12.13 3.99
C VAL A 15 -17.29 11.22 2.77
N ASN A 16 -16.66 11.63 1.67
CA ASN A 16 -16.49 10.78 0.48
C ASN A 16 -15.26 9.88 0.59
N TYR A 17 -15.25 8.75 -0.10
CA TYR A 17 -14.11 7.82 -0.07
C TYR A 17 -12.77 8.45 -0.48
N ALA A 18 -12.80 9.40 -1.43
CA ALA A 18 -11.60 10.08 -1.91
C ALA A 18 -10.96 11.02 -0.86
N GLU A 19 -11.68 11.33 0.22
CA GLU A 19 -11.20 12.20 1.30
C GLU A 19 -10.48 11.41 2.40
N VAL A 20 -10.64 10.09 2.44
CA VAL A 20 -9.99 9.26 3.45
C VAL A 20 -8.65 8.70 3.00
N LYS A 21 -7.77 8.58 3.99
CA LYS A 21 -6.52 7.84 3.94
C LYS A 21 -6.58 6.73 4.99
N PHE A 22 -5.87 5.64 4.72
CA PHE A 22 -5.69 4.55 5.67
C PHE A 22 -4.26 4.54 6.17
N ARG A 23 -4.04 4.15 7.42
CA ARG A 23 -2.70 3.90 7.97
C ARG A 23 -2.76 2.71 8.91
N ARG A 24 -1.73 1.87 8.85
CA ARG A 24 -1.51 0.83 9.86
C ARG A 24 -0.74 1.43 11.03
N GLU A 25 -1.23 1.21 12.25
CA GLU A 25 -0.49 1.51 13.48
C GLU A 25 -0.48 0.24 14.34
N ASP A 26 0.68 -0.41 14.45
CA ASP A 26 0.83 -1.75 15.05
C ASP A 26 -0.12 -2.78 14.40
N ASN A 27 -1.21 -3.14 15.08
CA ASN A 27 -2.24 -4.07 14.62
C ASN A 27 -3.58 -3.38 14.34
N ASP A 28 -3.63 -2.05 14.43
CA ASP A 28 -4.82 -1.26 14.25
C ASP A 28 -4.87 -0.65 12.85
N LEU A 29 -6.08 -0.44 12.35
CA LEU A 29 -6.33 0.39 11.18
C LEU A 29 -6.75 1.79 11.64
N VAL A 30 -6.12 2.81 11.08
CA VAL A 30 -6.49 4.22 11.27
C VAL A 30 -7.04 4.77 9.96
N ILE A 31 -8.22 5.36 10.02
CA ILE A 31 -8.86 6.10 8.92
C ILE A 31 -8.77 7.58 9.28
N PHE A 32 -8.19 8.38 8.39
CA PHE A 32 -7.88 9.80 8.65
C PHE A 32 -7.95 10.63 7.37
N GLY A 33 -7.72 11.95 7.47
CA GLY A 33 -7.58 12.84 6.32
C GLY A 33 -8.87 13.53 5.83
N TYR A 34 -10.02 13.16 6.40
CA TYR A 34 -11.34 13.62 5.95
C TYR A 34 -11.89 14.86 6.66
N HIS A 35 -11.25 15.32 7.75
CA HIS A 35 -11.55 16.61 8.39
C HIS A 35 -10.46 16.94 9.43
N ASP A 36 -9.71 18.03 9.23
CA ASP A 36 -8.63 18.48 10.14
C ASP A 36 -7.74 17.31 10.64
N ASN A 37 -7.80 17.01 11.95
CA ASN A 37 -7.06 15.94 12.62
C ASN A 37 -7.99 14.80 13.09
N ASP A 38 -9.22 14.73 12.59
CA ASP A 38 -10.15 13.68 12.94
C ASP A 38 -9.66 12.33 12.41
N SER A 39 -9.85 11.29 13.23
CA SER A 39 -9.49 9.93 12.89
C SER A 39 -10.39 8.92 13.57
N VAL A 40 -10.58 7.78 12.91
CA VAL A 40 -11.21 6.58 13.48
C VAL A 40 -10.16 5.50 13.54
N LYS A 41 -9.94 4.92 14.72
CA LYS A 41 -9.01 3.81 14.94
C LYS A 41 -9.79 2.53 15.24
N MET A 42 -9.63 1.53 14.39
CA MET A 42 -10.19 0.19 14.57
C MET A 42 -9.12 -0.75 15.11
N LYS A 43 -9.32 -1.19 16.35
CA LYS A 43 -8.35 -1.99 17.10
C LYS A 43 -8.23 -3.40 16.54
N TYR A 44 -7.01 -3.92 16.46
CA TYR A 44 -6.71 -5.31 16.08
C TYR A 44 -7.14 -5.72 14.66
N PHE A 45 -7.43 -4.76 13.77
CA PHE A 45 -7.83 -5.00 12.38
C PHE A 45 -6.94 -6.00 11.64
N TYR A 46 -5.62 -5.91 11.87
CA TYR A 46 -4.62 -6.77 11.23
C TYR A 46 -4.34 -8.08 12.01
N SER A 47 -4.95 -8.29 13.18
CA SER A 47 -4.71 -9.47 14.01
C SER A 47 -5.53 -10.70 13.61
N HIS A 48 -6.77 -10.48 13.14
CA HIS A 48 -7.65 -11.54 12.66
C HIS A 48 -8.75 -10.92 11.81
N GLU A 49 -9.28 -11.67 10.85
CA GLU A 49 -10.39 -11.20 10.03
C GLU A 49 -11.61 -10.80 10.86
N ASP A 50 -11.77 -11.35 12.07
CA ASP A 50 -12.93 -11.12 12.97
C ASP A 50 -12.95 -9.73 13.61
N TYR A 51 -11.86 -8.97 13.47
CA TYR A 51 -11.76 -7.59 13.95
C TYR A 51 -11.93 -6.57 12.80
N GLN A 52 -12.30 -7.05 11.61
CA GLN A 52 -12.49 -6.23 10.41
C GLN A 52 -13.97 -5.95 10.20
N PHE A 53 -14.32 -4.76 9.72
CA PHE A 53 -15.69 -4.47 9.28
C PHE A 53 -16.10 -5.39 8.12
N ASP A 54 -17.41 -5.57 7.95
CA ASP A 54 -17.98 -6.19 6.75
C ASP A 54 -18.28 -5.15 5.69
N ARG A 55 -18.64 -3.93 6.10
CA ARG A 55 -18.97 -2.83 5.20
C ARG A 55 -18.46 -1.49 5.70
N LEU A 56 -17.88 -0.73 4.77
CA LEU A 56 -17.45 0.64 4.95
C LEU A 56 -18.32 1.54 4.08
N VAL A 57 -19.04 2.49 4.69
CA VAL A 57 -20.00 3.37 4.01
C VAL A 57 -19.49 4.80 4.08
N PHE A 58 -19.48 5.45 2.92
CA PHE A 58 -19.16 6.87 2.70
C PHE A 58 -20.37 7.58 2.11
N ALA A 59 -20.34 8.91 2.09
CA ALA A 59 -21.40 9.73 1.52
C ALA A 59 -21.63 9.48 0.01
N ASP A 60 -20.57 9.10 -0.73
CA ASP A 60 -20.60 8.84 -2.17
C ASP A 60 -20.71 7.36 -2.54
N ARG A 61 -20.36 6.43 -1.65
CA ARG A 61 -20.32 4.99 -1.96
C ARG A 61 -20.34 4.09 -0.73
N SER A 62 -20.68 2.83 -0.94
CA SER A 62 -20.54 1.76 0.05
C SER A 62 -19.61 0.69 -0.50
N LEU A 63 -18.77 0.12 0.36
CA LEU A 63 -17.85 -0.95 0.03
C LEU A 63 -17.94 -2.08 1.03
N SER A 64 -18.13 -3.29 0.53
CA SER A 64 -17.83 -4.50 1.29
C SER A 64 -16.33 -4.64 1.51
N ARG A 65 -15.95 -5.42 2.52
CA ARG A 65 -14.56 -5.80 2.74
C ARG A 65 -13.93 -6.46 1.50
N ASN A 66 -14.68 -7.29 0.77
CA ASN A 66 -14.15 -7.95 -0.43
C ASN A 66 -13.88 -6.95 -1.55
N GLU A 67 -14.77 -5.98 -1.78
CA GLU A 67 -14.53 -4.91 -2.76
C GLU A 67 -13.30 -4.07 -2.39
N LEU A 68 -13.07 -3.82 -1.09
CA LEU A 68 -11.85 -3.14 -0.63
C LEU A 68 -10.58 -3.97 -0.85
N ARG A 69 -10.65 -5.29 -0.64
CA ARG A 69 -9.54 -6.22 -0.93
C ARG A 69 -9.22 -6.32 -2.42
N GLU A 70 -10.23 -6.22 -3.28
CA GLU A 70 -10.07 -6.31 -4.74
C GLU A 70 -9.57 -5.00 -5.35
N GLN A 71 -10.11 -3.85 -4.93
CA GLN A 71 -9.69 -2.56 -5.49
C GLN A 71 -8.42 -1.99 -4.85
N GLY A 72 -8.11 -2.48 -3.65
CA GLY A 72 -7.04 -2.03 -2.80
C GLY A 72 -7.30 -0.82 -1.90
N MET A 73 -6.62 -0.83 -0.76
CA MET A 73 -6.67 0.24 0.23
C MET A 73 -5.53 1.24 0.00
N ALA A 74 -5.85 2.54 0.07
CA ALA A 74 -4.86 3.61 -0.03
C ALA A 74 -4.19 3.85 1.34
N LEU A 75 -3.08 3.16 1.58
CA LEU A 75 -2.29 3.23 2.80
C LEU A 75 -1.21 4.30 2.74
N PHE A 76 -1.09 5.04 3.82
CA PHE A 76 -0.17 6.16 3.96
C PHE A 76 0.66 6.02 5.22
N GLY A 77 1.95 6.28 5.09
CA GLY A 77 2.89 6.43 6.20
C GLY A 77 2.74 7.75 6.93
N THR A 78 3.87 8.21 7.46
CA THR A 78 4.06 9.42 8.23
C THR A 78 5.26 10.19 7.65
N ALA A 79 5.63 11.31 8.27
CA ALA A 79 6.79 12.08 7.84
C ALA A 79 8.13 11.56 8.43
N GLY A 80 8.16 10.32 8.91
CA GLY A 80 9.36 9.70 9.44
C GLY A 80 9.32 8.20 9.20
N ASN A 81 10.40 7.53 9.56
CA ASN A 81 10.63 6.13 9.19
C ASN A 81 9.52 5.19 9.69
N ASP A 82 8.82 4.59 8.73
CA ASP A 82 7.70 3.69 8.94
C ASP A 82 8.07 2.24 8.61
N ASN A 83 7.36 1.32 9.26
CA ASN A 83 7.39 -0.10 8.93
C ASN A 83 5.96 -0.53 8.57
N ILE A 84 5.67 -0.52 7.27
CA ILE A 84 4.36 -0.79 6.70
C ILE A 84 4.34 -2.23 6.21
N ILE A 85 3.67 -3.08 6.97
CA ILE A 85 3.35 -4.45 6.55
C ILE A 85 1.86 -4.47 6.25
N ASP A 86 1.44 -4.92 5.09
CA ASP A 86 0.02 -4.87 4.73
C ASP A 86 -0.77 -6.14 5.09
N TRP A 87 -2.06 -6.14 4.73
CA TRP A 87 -3.05 -7.17 4.99
C TRP A 87 -3.07 -8.34 4.00
N GLY A 88 -2.22 -8.34 2.97
CA GLY A 88 -2.10 -9.44 2.00
C GLY A 88 -3.21 -9.50 0.95
N TYR A 89 -3.70 -8.33 0.54
CA TYR A 89 -4.55 -8.11 -0.64
C TYR A 89 -4.05 -6.86 -1.35
N ASN A 90 -4.59 -6.57 -2.54
CA ASN A 90 -4.25 -5.39 -3.33
C ASN A 90 -4.21 -4.12 -2.47
N SER A 91 -3.21 -3.28 -2.69
CA SER A 91 -2.93 -2.11 -1.87
C SER A 91 -2.26 -1.02 -2.67
N VAL A 92 -2.48 0.23 -2.26
CA VAL A 92 -1.76 1.40 -2.79
C VAL A 92 -1.06 2.05 -1.61
N ILE A 93 0.23 1.84 -1.48
CA ILE A 93 1.03 2.25 -0.32
C ILE A 93 1.90 3.45 -0.70
N ASN A 94 1.79 4.53 0.07
CA ASN A 94 2.66 5.70 -0.01
C ASN A 94 3.26 5.99 1.37
N ALA A 95 4.55 5.70 1.56
CA ALA A 95 5.19 5.88 2.87
C ALA A 95 5.56 7.34 3.20
N ASP A 96 5.48 8.25 2.21
CA ASP A 96 5.67 9.70 2.32
C ASP A 96 7.15 10.12 2.42
N ILE A 97 7.66 10.52 3.58
CA ILE A 97 9.08 10.86 3.73
C ILE A 97 9.67 10.10 4.90
N GLY A 98 10.93 9.69 4.78
CA GLY A 98 11.56 8.82 5.77
C GLY A 98 12.38 7.74 5.09
N ASP A 99 13.19 7.02 5.85
CA ASP A 99 13.77 5.75 5.36
C ASP A 99 12.79 4.63 5.76
N ASP A 100 11.92 4.24 4.83
CA ASP A 100 10.76 3.39 5.11
C ASP A 100 10.98 1.93 4.73
N ILE A 101 10.25 1.03 5.39
CA ILE A 101 10.19 -0.39 5.03
C ILE A 101 8.75 -0.73 4.66
N ILE A 102 8.53 -1.17 3.43
CA ILE A 102 7.22 -1.57 2.91
C ILE A 102 7.24 -3.06 2.56
N GLU A 103 6.26 -3.81 3.06
CA GLU A 103 5.97 -5.21 2.69
C GLU A 103 4.47 -5.34 2.38
N ALA A 104 4.13 -5.29 1.09
CA ALA A 104 2.74 -5.21 0.61
C ALA A 104 2.02 -6.58 0.64
N GLY A 105 2.74 -7.64 0.26
CA GLY A 105 2.45 -9.00 0.68
C GLY A 105 1.83 -9.86 -0.43
N LYS A 106 0.54 -9.74 -0.69
CA LYS A 106 -0.11 -10.52 -1.76
C LYS A 106 -1.09 -9.62 -2.47
N GLY A 107 -1.22 -9.83 -3.77
CA GLY A 107 -2.14 -9.07 -4.59
C GLY A 107 -1.36 -8.15 -5.51
N ASP A 108 -2.08 -7.43 -6.36
CA ASP A 108 -1.45 -6.49 -7.28
C ASP A 108 -1.31 -5.15 -6.55
N ASP A 109 -0.11 -4.90 -6.02
CA ASP A 109 0.16 -3.76 -5.14
C ASP A 109 0.83 -2.60 -5.89
N THR A 110 0.58 -1.37 -5.44
CA THR A 110 1.29 -0.18 -5.91
C THR A 110 2.09 0.43 -4.76
N LEU A 111 3.41 0.49 -4.90
CA LEU A 111 4.33 0.94 -3.86
C LEU A 111 5.00 2.26 -4.27
N ILE A 112 4.84 3.27 -3.41
CA ILE A 112 5.54 4.55 -3.47
C ILE A 112 6.30 4.67 -2.13
N GLY A 113 7.62 4.51 -2.17
CA GLY A 113 8.47 4.77 -0.99
C GLY A 113 8.36 6.23 -0.56
N GLY A 114 8.54 7.13 -1.54
CA GLY A 114 8.46 8.56 -1.31
C GLY A 114 9.87 9.14 -1.26
N ALA A 115 10.17 10.03 -0.33
CA ALA A 115 11.51 10.62 -0.22
C ALA A 115 12.30 10.06 0.98
N GLY A 116 13.48 9.50 0.71
CA GLY A 116 14.38 8.90 1.68
C GLY A 116 15.14 7.72 1.07
N ASN A 117 15.59 6.75 1.86
CA ASN A 117 16.16 5.52 1.30
C ASN A 117 15.31 4.34 1.77
N ASP A 118 14.42 3.92 0.90
CA ASP A 118 13.35 2.99 1.22
C ASP A 118 13.71 1.55 0.87
N THR A 119 13.10 0.61 1.59
CA THR A 119 13.11 -0.81 1.26
C THR A 119 11.70 -1.23 0.87
N LEU A 120 11.51 -1.56 -0.41
CA LEU A 120 10.20 -1.90 -0.98
C LEU A 120 10.15 -3.40 -1.30
N LYS A 121 9.16 -4.10 -0.75
CA LYS A 121 8.88 -5.50 -1.06
C LYS A 121 7.43 -5.66 -1.52
N GLY A 122 7.21 -5.83 -2.82
CA GLY A 122 5.90 -6.14 -3.40
C GLY A 122 5.44 -7.54 -2.99
N SER A 123 6.35 -8.49 -3.10
CA SER A 123 6.19 -9.91 -2.71
C SER A 123 5.51 -10.77 -3.78
N TYR A 124 4.19 -11.00 -3.74
CA TYR A 124 3.50 -11.83 -4.73
C TYR A 124 2.36 -11.06 -5.39
N GLY A 125 2.25 -11.15 -6.70
CA GLY A 125 1.26 -10.46 -7.51
C GLY A 125 1.93 -9.57 -8.55
N SER A 126 1.15 -8.95 -9.43
CA SER A 126 1.71 -8.02 -10.41
C SER A 126 1.86 -6.65 -9.76
N ASP A 127 3.04 -6.38 -9.22
CA ASP A 127 3.29 -5.17 -8.42
C ASP A 127 3.77 -3.99 -9.27
N THR A 128 3.51 -2.77 -8.81
CA THR A 128 3.95 -1.53 -9.46
C THR A 128 4.72 -0.66 -8.49
N TYR A 129 5.97 -0.36 -8.81
CA TYR A 129 6.85 0.51 -8.03
C TYR A 129 6.98 1.85 -8.73
N ILE A 130 6.53 2.90 -8.06
CA ILE A 130 6.44 4.24 -8.64
C ILE A 130 7.48 5.16 -8.03
N PHE A 131 8.31 5.73 -8.90
CA PHE A 131 9.38 6.66 -8.53
C PHE A 131 9.18 8.03 -9.16
N SER A 132 9.61 9.06 -8.45
CA SER A 132 9.72 10.44 -8.94
C SER A 132 11.05 11.05 -8.50
N LYS A 133 11.55 12.08 -9.19
CA LYS A 133 12.85 12.69 -8.84
C LYS A 133 12.87 13.17 -7.39
N GLY A 134 13.95 12.85 -6.70
CA GLY A 134 14.10 13.13 -5.28
C GLY A 134 13.60 12.02 -4.36
N HIS A 135 13.25 10.84 -4.91
CA HIS A 135 12.91 9.67 -4.11
C HIS A 135 14.07 9.24 -3.20
N GLY A 136 15.29 9.17 -3.72
CA GLY A 136 16.50 8.87 -2.96
C GLY A 136 17.22 7.63 -3.46
N GLN A 137 17.63 6.71 -2.57
CA GLN A 137 18.38 5.50 -2.91
C GLN A 137 17.67 4.24 -2.39
N ASP A 138 16.67 3.81 -3.13
CA ASP A 138 15.77 2.75 -2.68
C ASP A 138 16.25 1.35 -3.11
N VAL A 139 15.78 0.34 -2.38
CA VAL A 139 16.04 -1.08 -2.65
C VAL A 139 14.71 -1.79 -2.84
N ILE A 140 14.57 -2.49 -3.97
CA ILE A 140 13.41 -3.35 -4.26
C ILE A 140 13.80 -4.82 -4.04
N TYR A 141 12.95 -5.55 -3.33
CA TYR A 141 13.00 -7.00 -3.23
C TYR A 141 11.74 -7.60 -3.84
N GLU A 142 11.91 -8.36 -4.92
CA GLU A 142 10.84 -9.15 -5.51
C GLU A 142 10.90 -10.61 -5.09
N ASP A 143 9.73 -11.17 -4.85
CA ASP A 143 9.49 -12.59 -4.85
C ASP A 143 8.65 -12.95 -6.09
N SER A 144 8.53 -14.24 -6.40
CA SER A 144 7.54 -14.66 -7.39
C SER A 144 6.94 -16.00 -7.02
N ASP A 145 5.64 -16.15 -7.28
CA ASP A 145 5.02 -17.46 -7.25
C ASP A 145 5.45 -18.24 -8.50
N THR A 146 6.38 -19.17 -8.28
CA THR A 146 6.89 -20.05 -9.34
C THR A 146 5.79 -20.84 -10.08
N GLN A 147 4.59 -20.95 -9.52
CA GLN A 147 3.42 -21.60 -10.13
C GLN A 147 2.54 -20.65 -10.96
N HIS A 148 2.63 -19.33 -10.76
CA HIS A 148 1.75 -18.32 -11.38
C HIS A 148 2.50 -17.15 -12.02
N ARG A 149 3.76 -17.34 -12.43
CA ARG A 149 4.64 -16.31 -13.02
C ARG A 149 4.06 -15.46 -14.15
N GLU A 150 3.06 -15.97 -14.88
CA GLU A 150 2.40 -15.23 -15.95
C GLU A 150 1.45 -14.13 -15.44
N HIS A 151 1.12 -14.16 -14.15
CA HIS A 151 0.27 -13.21 -13.43
C HIS A 151 1.05 -12.40 -12.37
N ASP A 152 2.38 -12.47 -12.44
CA ASP A 152 3.32 -11.97 -11.43
C ASP A 152 4.35 -11.09 -12.15
N ILE A 153 3.83 -10.15 -12.95
CA ILE A 153 4.63 -9.30 -13.83
C ILE A 153 4.66 -7.91 -13.22
N ASP A 154 5.84 -7.53 -12.74
CA ASP A 154 6.01 -6.26 -12.05
C ASP A 154 6.35 -5.11 -13.01
N ILE A 155 6.01 -3.90 -12.56
CA ILE A 155 6.22 -2.66 -13.27
C ILE A 155 7.10 -1.75 -12.43
N LEU A 156 8.17 -1.27 -13.04
CA LEU A 156 8.93 -0.13 -12.53
C LEU A 156 8.54 1.12 -13.32
N GLU A 157 7.87 2.07 -12.66
CA GLU A 157 7.41 3.32 -13.26
C GLU A 157 8.20 4.52 -12.73
N PHE A 158 8.72 5.33 -13.65
CA PHE A 158 9.23 6.66 -13.32
C PHE A 158 8.30 7.71 -13.91
N THR A 159 7.74 8.57 -13.05
CA THR A 159 6.70 9.53 -13.44
C THR A 159 7.22 10.81 -14.09
N ASP A 160 8.49 11.16 -13.83
CA ASP A 160 9.11 12.44 -14.25
C ASP A 160 10.55 12.27 -14.80
N VAL A 161 10.88 11.06 -15.24
CA VAL A 161 12.17 10.68 -15.84
C VAL A 161 11.97 10.22 -17.28
N ASN A 162 12.80 10.72 -18.19
CA ASN A 162 12.84 10.21 -19.56
C ASN A 162 13.77 9.01 -19.66
N TYR A 163 13.43 8.02 -20.52
CA TYR A 163 14.30 6.84 -20.73
C TYR A 163 15.75 7.20 -21.09
N ALA A 164 15.98 8.29 -21.82
CA ALA A 164 17.33 8.74 -22.18
C ALA A 164 18.19 9.23 -21.00
N GLU A 165 17.57 9.53 -19.86
CA GLU A 165 18.24 9.92 -18.61
C GLU A 165 18.67 8.67 -17.82
N VAL A 166 17.99 7.54 -18.01
CA VAL A 166 18.21 6.32 -17.25
C VAL A 166 19.44 5.56 -17.74
N LYS A 167 20.29 5.17 -16.79
CA LYS A 167 21.45 4.30 -16.99
C LYS A 167 21.28 3.04 -16.15
N PHE A 168 21.86 1.97 -16.66
CA PHE A 168 21.82 0.65 -16.03
C PHE A 168 23.24 0.17 -15.81
N ARG A 169 23.49 -0.41 -14.65
CA ARG A 169 24.72 -1.15 -14.37
C ARG A 169 24.40 -2.37 -13.51
N ARG A 170 25.24 -3.39 -13.63
CA ARG A 170 25.19 -4.57 -12.78
C ARG A 170 26.20 -4.42 -11.65
N GLU A 171 25.78 -4.72 -10.43
CA GLU A 171 26.66 -4.89 -9.27
C GLU A 171 26.40 -6.29 -8.71
N ASP A 172 27.39 -7.19 -8.79
CA ASP A 172 27.25 -8.60 -8.40
C ASP A 172 26.01 -9.29 -9.02
N ASN A 173 24.93 -9.50 -8.25
CA ASN A 173 23.69 -10.10 -8.75
C ASN A 173 22.55 -9.09 -8.90
N ASP A 174 22.82 -7.81 -8.68
CA ASP A 174 21.83 -6.74 -8.60
C ASP A 174 21.88 -5.88 -9.86
N LEU A 175 20.70 -5.41 -10.27
CA LEU A 175 20.53 -4.37 -11.28
C LEU A 175 20.44 -3.02 -10.58
N VAL A 176 21.31 -2.09 -10.94
CA VAL A 176 21.28 -0.71 -10.45
C VAL A 176 20.85 0.23 -11.56
N ILE A 177 19.82 1.02 -11.26
CA ILE A 177 19.23 2.02 -12.15
C ILE A 177 19.58 3.40 -11.61
N PHE A 178 20.18 4.26 -12.43
CA PHE A 178 20.75 5.54 -11.98
C PHE A 178 20.79 6.59 -13.10
N GLY A 179 21.17 7.83 -12.76
CA GLY A 179 21.61 8.83 -13.75
C GLY A 179 20.54 9.80 -14.24
N TYR A 180 19.39 9.86 -13.58
CA TYR A 180 18.27 10.75 -13.83
C TYR A 180 18.13 11.87 -12.79
#